data_AF-A0A8H8RSW3-F1
#
_entry.id   AF-A0A8H8RSW3-F1
#
_cell.length_a   1.000
_cell.length_b   1.000
_cell.length_c   1.000
_cell.angle_alpha   90.00
_cell.angle_beta   90.00
_cell.angle_gamma   90.00
#
_symmetry.space_group_name_H-M   'P 1'
#
loop_
_entity.id
_entity.type
_entity.pdbx_description
1 polymer ?
#
loop_
_entity_poly.entity_id
_entity_poly.type
_entity_poly.pdbx_seq_one_letter_code
_entity_poly.pdbx_strand_id
1 'polypeptide(L)'
;MSCADDQYESQNDRPASGVPAGDAQDNDYVSRTGEKGGPIPVQSDGAEVEDPIDADTADSDAQLARDDKDAIDQANVIGDRTRHAGPSEGYREPGDEEGLPGPDDGTSAVAQ
;
A
#
# COMPACT_ATOMS: atom_id res chain seq x y z
N MET A 1 -37.87 -43.17 16.86
CA MET A 1 -37.03 -42.97 18.06
C MET A 1 -36.14 -41.77 17.74
N SER A 2 -36.52 -40.56 18.15
CA SER A 2 -35.59 -39.42 18.05
C SER A 2 -34.58 -39.58 19.18
N CYS A 3 -33.30 -39.55 18.88
CA CYS A 3 -32.27 -39.67 19.91
C CYS A 3 -32.23 -38.38 20.75
N ALA A 4 -31.59 -38.43 21.92
CA ALA A 4 -31.45 -37.25 22.78
C ALA A 4 -30.68 -36.11 22.09
N ASP A 5 -29.82 -36.46 21.13
CA ASP A 5 -29.07 -35.53 20.27
C ASP A 5 -30.02 -34.70 19.39
N ASP A 6 -30.92 -35.36 18.65
CA ASP A 6 -31.94 -34.70 17.82
C ASP A 6 -32.81 -33.70 18.63
N GLN A 7 -33.09 -34.04 19.89
CA GLN A 7 -33.88 -33.18 20.79
C GLN A 7 -33.10 -31.96 21.26
N TYR A 8 -31.81 -32.12 21.57
CA TYR A 8 -30.92 -31.02 22.00
C TYR A 8 -30.73 -30.01 20.88
N GLU A 9 -30.44 -30.49 19.66
CA GLU A 9 -30.27 -29.62 18.49
C GLU A 9 -31.58 -28.91 18.16
N SER A 10 -32.74 -29.60 18.16
CA SER A 10 -34.03 -28.95 17.88
C SER A 10 -34.44 -27.83 18.84
N GLN A 11 -33.93 -27.86 20.08
CA GLN A 11 -34.17 -26.83 21.08
C GLN A 11 -33.21 -25.65 20.95
N ASN A 12 -31.97 -25.87 20.51
CA ASN A 12 -30.93 -24.86 20.45
C ASN A 12 -30.72 -24.25 19.05
N ASP A 13 -31.01 -24.99 17.97
CA ASP A 13 -30.94 -24.51 16.57
C ASP A 13 -32.06 -23.54 16.23
N ARG A 14 -33.14 -23.54 17.02
CA ARG A 14 -34.18 -22.51 16.88
C ARG A 14 -33.60 -21.20 17.39
N PRO A 15 -33.53 -20.14 16.56
CA PRO A 15 -33.13 -18.84 17.06
C PRO A 15 -34.04 -18.50 18.23
N ALA A 16 -33.46 -18.28 19.40
CA ALA A 16 -34.23 -17.99 20.61
C ALA A 16 -35.18 -16.82 20.30
N SER A 17 -36.45 -16.95 20.67
CA SER A 17 -37.44 -15.89 20.47
C SER A 17 -36.95 -14.63 21.18
N GLY A 18 -36.49 -13.64 20.42
CA GLY A 18 -35.89 -12.42 20.96
C GLY A 18 -34.41 -12.21 20.61
N VAL A 19 -33.76 -13.08 19.82
CA VAL A 19 -32.49 -12.73 19.16
C VAL A 19 -32.79 -11.62 18.15
N PRO A 20 -32.23 -10.40 18.32
CA PRO A 20 -32.40 -9.35 17.33
C PRO A 20 -31.80 -9.83 16.01
N ALA A 21 -32.45 -9.51 14.89
CA ALA A 21 -31.95 -9.87 13.56
C ALA A 21 -30.59 -9.21 13.20
N GLY A 22 -30.08 -8.31 14.06
CA GLY A 22 -28.93 -7.45 13.78
C GLY A 22 -29.28 -6.41 12.72
N ASP A 23 -28.83 -5.18 12.91
CA ASP A 23 -28.81 -4.19 11.82
C ASP A 23 -27.39 -4.12 11.28
N ALA A 24 -27.20 -4.48 10.00
CA ALA A 24 -25.89 -4.42 9.35
C ALA A 24 -25.44 -2.97 9.08
N GLN A 25 -26.25 -1.98 9.41
CA GLN A 25 -25.95 -0.55 9.34
C GLN A 25 -25.83 0.09 10.73
N ASP A 26 -25.79 -0.72 11.79
CA ASP A 26 -25.50 -0.24 13.14
C ASP A 26 -24.09 0.37 13.17
N ASN A 27 -23.98 1.60 13.66
CA ASN A 27 -22.72 2.34 13.81
C ASN A 27 -22.50 2.78 15.26
N ASP A 28 -23.16 2.14 16.23
CA ASP A 28 -23.04 2.44 17.66
C ASP A 28 -21.61 2.21 18.20
N TYR A 29 -20.77 1.48 17.46
CA TYR A 29 -19.34 1.33 17.74
C TYR A 29 -18.49 2.58 17.39
N VAL A 30 -18.99 3.48 16.55
CA VAL A 30 -18.26 4.69 16.10
C VAL A 30 -18.19 5.75 17.20
N SER A 31 -19.21 5.82 18.07
CA SER A 31 -19.24 6.77 19.18
C SER A 31 -20.04 6.23 20.36
N ARG A 32 -19.59 6.51 21.59
CA ARG A 32 -20.37 6.20 22.80
C ARG A 32 -21.59 7.11 22.89
N THR A 33 -22.72 6.56 23.34
CA THR A 33 -23.95 7.32 23.59
C THR A 33 -23.67 8.46 24.59
N GLY A 34 -23.84 9.71 24.16
CA GLY A 34 -23.58 10.91 24.99
C GLY A 34 -22.20 11.55 24.82
N GLU A 35 -21.25 10.92 24.13
CA GLU A 35 -19.90 11.44 23.88
C GLU A 35 -19.61 11.60 22.38
N LYS A 36 -20.59 12.06 21.59
CA LYS A 36 -20.46 12.28 20.13
C LYS A 36 -19.40 13.33 19.71
N GLY A 37 -18.72 13.96 20.67
CA GLY A 37 -17.70 15.00 20.43
C GLY A 37 -16.26 14.57 20.74
N GLY A 38 -16.02 13.34 21.19
CA GLY A 38 -14.68 12.82 21.47
C GLY A 38 -14.07 12.10 20.26
N PRO A 39 -12.76 12.24 19.98
CA PRO A 39 -12.13 11.61 18.83
C PRO A 39 -11.87 10.12 19.12
N ILE A 40 -12.80 9.24 18.76
CA ILE A 40 -12.51 7.82 18.55
C ILE A 40 -12.32 7.65 17.04
N PRO A 41 -11.10 7.34 16.54
CA PRO A 41 -10.81 7.32 15.11
C PRO A 41 -11.25 6.00 14.46
N VAL A 42 -12.53 5.66 14.59
CA VAL A 42 -13.16 4.51 13.92
C VAL A 42 -14.12 5.02 12.85
N GLN A 43 -14.04 4.43 11.67
CA GLN A 43 -14.92 4.75 10.54
C GLN A 43 -16.19 3.92 10.63
N SER A 44 -17.33 4.51 10.24
CA SER A 44 -18.60 3.81 10.06
C SER A 44 -18.57 2.93 8.81
N ASP A 45 -19.35 1.84 8.79
CA ASP A 45 -19.47 0.95 7.63
C ASP A 45 -20.01 1.66 6.38
N GLY A 46 -20.81 2.71 6.56
CA GLY A 46 -21.34 3.54 5.47
C GLY A 46 -20.50 4.77 5.14
N ALA A 47 -19.32 4.96 5.75
CA ALA A 47 -18.47 6.10 5.42
C ALA A 47 -17.91 5.94 4.01
N GLU A 48 -18.05 6.98 3.19
CA GLU A 48 -17.34 7.05 1.92
C GLU A 48 -15.83 7.10 2.19
N VAL A 49 -15.10 6.19 1.54
CA VAL A 49 -13.64 6.18 1.55
C VAL A 49 -13.18 6.84 0.27
N GLU A 50 -12.23 7.75 0.38
CA GLU A 50 -11.63 8.40 -0.78
C GLU A 50 -10.91 7.36 -1.65
N ASP A 51 -11.27 7.31 -2.93
CA ASP A 51 -10.55 6.51 -3.91
C ASP A 51 -9.25 7.24 -4.25
N PRO A 52 -8.07 6.64 -3.98
CA PRO A 52 -6.80 7.26 -4.34
C PRO A 52 -6.58 7.35 -5.86
N ILE A 53 -7.45 6.72 -6.66
CA ILE A 53 -7.37 6.69 -8.12
C ILE A 53 -8.26 7.79 -8.71
N ASP A 54 -7.64 8.74 -9.40
CA ASP A 54 -8.34 9.72 -10.20
C ASP A 54 -8.74 9.10 -11.55
N ALA A 55 -10.04 8.88 -11.74
CA ALA A 55 -10.60 8.28 -12.95
C ALA A 55 -10.30 9.06 -14.23
N ASP A 56 -10.03 10.37 -14.16
CA ASP A 56 -9.71 11.19 -15.33
C ASP A 56 -8.27 10.97 -15.81
N THR A 57 -7.38 10.49 -14.94
CA THR A 57 -5.94 10.31 -15.23
C THR A 57 -5.49 8.85 -15.19
N ALA A 58 -6.25 7.97 -14.56
CA ALA A 58 -5.96 6.54 -14.42
C ALA A 58 -6.33 5.72 -15.66
N ASP A 59 -5.78 6.08 -16.82
CA ASP A 59 -5.99 5.37 -18.09
C ASP A 59 -4.92 4.28 -18.30
N SER A 60 -5.30 3.03 -18.03
CA SER A 60 -4.43 1.86 -18.21
C SER A 60 -4.12 1.57 -19.69
N ASP A 61 -5.04 1.87 -20.60
CA ASP A 61 -4.82 1.67 -22.04
C ASP A 61 -3.78 2.68 -22.56
N ALA A 62 -3.85 3.93 -22.10
CA ALA A 62 -2.84 4.94 -22.39
C ALA A 62 -1.47 4.62 -21.78
N GLN A 63 -1.43 4.00 -20.60
CA GLN A 63 -0.17 3.53 -20.01
C GLN A 63 0.45 2.40 -20.85
N LEU A 64 -0.31 1.35 -21.17
CA LEU A 64 0.16 0.23 -21.98
C LEU A 64 0.70 0.70 -23.34
N ALA A 65 0.00 1.63 -23.98
CA ALA A 65 0.43 2.19 -25.26
C ALA A 65 1.71 3.01 -25.19
N ARG A 66 2.08 3.57 -24.03
CA ARG A 66 3.38 4.22 -23.79
C ARG A 66 4.45 3.17 -23.56
N ASP A 67 4.18 2.22 -22.68
CA ASP A 67 5.09 1.13 -22.35
C ASP A 67 5.51 0.34 -23.60
N ASP A 68 4.56 0.04 -24.50
CA ASP A 68 4.83 -0.64 -25.77
C ASP A 68 5.76 0.17 -26.69
N LYS A 69 5.65 1.50 -26.69
CA LYS A 69 6.53 2.37 -27.48
C LYS A 69 7.92 2.44 -26.86
N ASP A 70 8.00 2.65 -25.56
CA ASP A 70 9.25 2.79 -24.82
C ASP A 70 10.06 1.50 -24.83
N ALA A 71 9.39 0.34 -24.78
CA ALA A 71 10.01 -0.98 -24.84
C ALA A 71 10.67 -1.27 -26.20
N ILE A 72 10.14 -0.72 -27.29
CA ILE A 72 10.69 -0.90 -28.65
C ILE A 72 11.73 0.17 -28.99
N ASP A 73 11.73 1.30 -28.26
CA ASP A 73 12.67 2.39 -28.50
C ASP A 73 14.11 1.98 -28.15
N GLN A 74 14.92 1.83 -29.20
CA GLN A 74 16.33 1.48 -29.08
C GLN A 74 17.18 2.60 -28.45
N ALA A 75 16.70 3.85 -28.44
CA ALA A 75 17.39 4.95 -27.76
C ALA A 75 17.38 4.77 -26.23
N ASN A 76 16.38 4.06 -25.68
CA ASN A 76 16.32 3.71 -24.27
C ASN A 76 17.26 2.54 -23.90
N VAL A 77 17.87 1.88 -24.89
CA VAL A 77 18.83 0.80 -24.68
C VAL A 77 20.25 1.37 -24.64
N ILE A 78 20.95 1.13 -23.53
CA ILE A 78 22.38 1.42 -23.44
C ILE A 78 23.11 0.52 -24.44
N GLY A 79 23.72 1.15 -25.46
CA GLY A 79 24.30 0.44 -26.61
C GLY A 79 25.49 -0.46 -26.29
N ASP A 80 26.18 -0.21 -25.17
CA ASP A 80 27.42 -0.90 -24.81
C ASP A 80 27.29 -1.75 -23.55
N ARG A 81 27.99 -2.88 -23.55
CA ARG A 81 28.13 -3.75 -22.38
C ARG A 81 29.26 -3.23 -21.50
N THR A 82 28.90 -2.62 -20.37
CA THR A 82 29.87 -2.25 -19.33
C THR A 82 30.34 -3.43 -18.48
N ARG A 83 29.67 -4.59 -18.58
CA ARG A 83 30.08 -5.81 -17.85
C ARG A 83 31.45 -6.27 -18.35
N HIS A 84 32.40 -6.36 -17.42
CA HIS A 84 33.81 -6.69 -17.65
C HIS A 84 34.60 -5.63 -18.44
N ALA A 85 34.01 -4.48 -18.75
CA ALA A 85 34.76 -3.34 -19.25
C ALA A 85 35.64 -2.81 -18.12
N GLY A 86 36.94 -2.69 -18.37
CA GLY A 86 37.84 -2.01 -17.44
C GLY A 86 37.53 -0.51 -17.38
N PRO A 87 37.83 0.16 -16.27
CA PRO A 87 37.70 1.62 -16.16
C PRO A 87 38.54 2.33 -17.24
N SER A 88 38.01 3.41 -17.80
CA SER A 88 38.65 4.18 -18.87
C SER A 88 40.01 4.75 -18.48
N GLU A 89 40.19 5.09 -17.21
CA GLU A 89 41.44 5.65 -16.65
C GLU A 89 42.33 4.59 -15.97
N GLY A 90 41.99 3.31 -16.12
CA GLY A 90 42.66 2.22 -15.42
C GLY A 90 42.26 2.11 -13.95
N TYR A 91 42.80 1.09 -13.29
CA TYR A 91 42.55 0.87 -11.87
C TYR A 91 43.51 1.72 -11.04
N ARG A 92 43.03 2.85 -10.51
CA ARG A 92 43.76 3.74 -9.61
C ARG A 92 42.93 4.02 -8.36
N GLU A 93 43.60 4.16 -7.23
CA GLU A 93 42.98 4.63 -5.98
C GLU A 93 42.51 6.10 -6.15
N PRO A 94 41.28 6.44 -5.70
CA PRO A 94 40.81 7.82 -5.69
C PRO A 94 41.74 8.72 -4.88
N GLY A 95 41.92 9.96 -5.31
CA GLY A 95 42.63 10.97 -4.51
C GLY A 95 41.85 11.33 -3.23
N ASP A 96 42.53 11.98 -2.27
CA ASP A 96 41.95 12.36 -0.97
C ASP A 96 40.66 13.22 -1.08
N GLU A 97 40.51 13.94 -2.19
CA GLU A 97 39.38 14.83 -2.47
C GLU A 97 38.43 14.28 -3.55
N GLU A 98 38.75 13.14 -4.16
CA GLU A 98 38.00 12.57 -5.28
C GLU A 98 36.81 11.73 -4.79
N GLY A 99 35.59 12.11 -5.18
CA GLY A 99 34.36 11.44 -4.74
C GLY A 99 33.84 11.91 -3.39
N LEU A 100 34.53 12.84 -2.73
CA LEU A 100 33.97 13.58 -1.60
C LEU A 100 33.08 14.72 -2.10
N PRO A 101 31.96 15.00 -1.42
CA PRO A 101 31.14 16.17 -1.73
C PRO A 101 31.96 17.45 -1.55
N GLY A 102 31.72 18.42 -2.44
CA GLY A 102 32.43 19.70 -2.40
C GLY A 102 32.13 20.48 -1.12
N PRO A 103 32.98 21.46 -0.75
CA PRO A 103 32.78 22.29 0.45
C PRO A 103 31.46 23.06 0.44
N ASP A 104 30.87 23.28 -0.75
CA ASP A 104 29.61 23.99 -0.95
C ASP A 104 28.38 23.08 -0.90
N ASP A 105 28.55 21.75 -0.88
CA ASP A 105 27.47 20.75 -0.94
C ASP A 105 26.92 20.39 0.46
N GLY A 106 27.42 21.03 1.52
CA GLY A 106 26.88 20.99 2.88
C GLY A 106 26.94 19.64 3.59
N THR A 107 27.54 18.61 2.98
CA THR A 107 27.68 17.27 3.54
C THR A 107 29.09 17.07 4.08
N SER A 108 29.25 17.13 5.40
CA SER A 108 30.56 17.01 6.05
C SER A 108 31.12 15.59 5.95
N ALA A 109 32.36 15.45 5.46
CA ALA A 109 33.14 14.24 5.64
C ALA A 109 33.50 14.09 7.13
N VAL A 110 32.88 13.13 7.82
CA VAL A 110 33.22 12.85 9.22
C VAL A 110 34.52 12.03 9.23
N ALA A 111 35.64 12.70 9.49
CA ALA A 111 36.85 12.05 10.00
C ALA A 111 36.83 12.16 11.54
N GLN A 112 36.76 11.02 12.23
CA GLN A 112 36.96 10.95 13.69
C GLN A 112 38.45 10.93 14.05
#